data_AF-A0A962N7Z5-F1
#
_entry.id   AF-A0A962N7Z5-F1
#
_cell.length_a   1.000
_cell.length_b   1.000
_cell.length_c   1.000
_cell.angle_alpha   90.00
_cell.angle_beta   90.00
_cell.angle_gamma   90.00
#
_symmetry.space_group_name_H-M   'P 1'
#
loop_
_entity.id
_entity.type
_entity.pdbx_description
1 polymer ?
#
loop_
_entity_poly.entity_id
_entity_poly.type
_entity_poly.pdbx_seq_one_letter_code
_entity_poly.pdbx_strand_id
1 'polypeptide(L)'
;MIDAGILDGDLLAVHRTQTASDGQIVVARLGEEVTVKRLRHAGDRILLLPANPAYAPIEVNADGEPCSIEGLGVGVLRRGLS
;
A
#
# COMPACT_ATOMS: atom_id res chain seq x y z
N MET A 1 5.78 1.89 -6.45
CA MET A 1 6.32 2.39 -5.17
C MET A 1 7.81 2.72 -5.35
N ILE A 2 8.14 3.48 -6.41
CA ILE A 2 9.52 3.71 -6.86
C ILE A 2 10.30 4.51 -5.82
N ASP A 3 9.69 5.56 -5.26
CA ASP A 3 10.32 6.42 -4.26
C ASP A 3 10.51 5.70 -2.91
N ALA A 4 9.80 4.59 -2.69
CA ALA A 4 9.98 3.72 -1.54
C ALA A 4 10.99 2.58 -1.81
N GLY A 5 11.68 2.62 -2.95
CA GLY A 5 12.68 1.61 -3.35
C GLY A 5 12.09 0.26 -3.78
N ILE A 6 10.76 0.15 -3.90
CA ILE A 6 10.04 -1.03 -4.38
C ILE A 6 9.84 -0.88 -5.90
N LEU A 7 10.60 -1.67 -6.65
CA LEU A 7 10.61 -1.70 -8.10
C LEU A 7 9.79 -2.88 -8.63
N ASP A 8 9.53 -2.86 -9.93
CA ASP A 8 8.88 -3.99 -10.59
C ASP A 8 9.76 -5.25 -10.51
N GLY A 9 9.12 -6.41 -10.30
CA GLY A 9 9.80 -7.70 -10.08
C GLY A 9 10.32 -7.94 -8.66
N ASP A 10 10.20 -6.98 -7.74
CA ASP A 10 10.55 -7.17 -6.34
C ASP A 10 9.58 -8.08 -5.59
N LEU A 11 10.10 -8.82 -4.62
CA LEU A 11 9.29 -9.53 -3.64
C LEU A 11 9.12 -8.67 -2.39
N LEU A 12 7.89 -8.28 -2.07
CA LEU A 12 7.57 -7.56 -0.85
C LEU A 12 7.33 -8.54 0.30
N ALA A 13 8.10 -8.44 1.37
CA ALA A 13 7.84 -9.15 2.62
C ALA A 13 6.69 -8.45 3.36
N VAL A 14 5.64 -9.22 3.69
CA VAL A 14 4.41 -8.69 4.31
C VAL A 14 4.20 -9.32 5.68
N HIS A 15 4.05 -8.49 6.71
CA HIS A 15 3.52 -8.92 7.99
C HIS A 15 1.98 -8.84 7.95
N ARG A 16 1.32 -10.00 8.06
CA ARG A 16 -0.14 -10.08 7.99
C ARG A 16 -0.77 -9.43 9.22
N THR A 17 -1.55 -8.38 8.98
CA THR A 17 -2.31 -7.64 10.00
C THR A 17 -3.40 -6.83 9.31
N GLN A 18 -4.48 -6.54 10.02
CA GLN A 18 -5.59 -5.70 9.54
C GLN A 18 -5.47 -4.25 10.03
N THR A 19 -4.46 -3.95 10.85
CA THR A 19 -4.24 -2.62 11.42
C THR A 19 -2.94 -2.02 10.91
N ALA A 20 -2.97 -0.72 10.65
CA ALA A 20 -1.84 0.05 10.17
C ALA A 20 -1.95 1.50 10.66
N SER A 21 -0.82 2.18 10.78
CA SER A 21 -0.70 3.57 11.19
C SER A 21 -0.26 4.45 10.02
N ASP A 22 -0.42 5.76 10.20
CA ASP A 22 0.00 6.74 9.20
C ASP A 22 1.47 6.60 8.82
N GLY A 23 1.72 6.72 7.53
CA GLY A 23 3.05 6.62 6.95
C GLY A 23 3.52 5.18 6.74
N GLN A 24 2.83 4.15 7.22
CA GLN A 24 3.24 2.77 6.95
C GLN A 24 2.94 2.36 5.50
N ILE A 25 3.77 1.47 4.96
CA ILE A 25 3.49 0.83 3.66
C ILE A 25 2.54 -0.33 3.92
N VAL A 26 1.39 -0.29 3.26
CA VAL A 26 0.33 -1.28 3.41
C VAL A 26 0.11 -2.01 2.10
N VAL A 27 -0.24 -3.29 2.22
CA VAL A 27 -0.91 -4.04 1.17
C VAL A 27 -2.40 -3.89 1.43
N ALA A 28 -3.07 -3.16 0.56
CA ALA A 28 -4.51 -2.92 0.65
C ALA A 28 -5.21 -3.63 -0.51
N ARG A 29 -6.39 -4.19 -0.23
CA ARG A 29 -7.29 -4.71 -1.25
C ARG A 29 -8.46 -3.75 -1.41
N LEU A 30 -8.72 -3.35 -2.65
CA LEU A 30 -9.86 -2.53 -3.06
C LEU A 30 -10.71 -3.43 -3.97
N GLY A 31 -11.85 -3.90 -3.47
CA GLY A 31 -12.65 -4.92 -4.16
C GLY A 31 -11.84 -6.16 -4.49
N GLU A 32 -11.58 -6.40 -5.79
CA GLU A 32 -10.79 -7.53 -6.27
C GLU A 32 -9.30 -7.17 -6.50
N GLU A 33 -8.95 -5.89 -6.54
CA GLU A 33 -7.59 -5.42 -6.82
C GLU A 33 -6.74 -5.33 -5.54
N VAL A 34 -5.46 -5.70 -5.65
CA VAL A 34 -4.48 -5.56 -4.57
C VAL A 34 -3.47 -4.48 -4.94
N THR A 35 -3.21 -3.57 -4.00
CA THR A 35 -2.31 -2.45 -4.21
C THR A 35 -1.35 -2.26 -3.04
N VAL A 36 -0.17 -1.74 -3.34
CA VAL A 36 0.82 -1.33 -2.33
C VAL A 36 0.90 0.19 -2.32
N LYS A 37 0.56 0.77 -1.17
CA LYS A 37 0.44 2.22 -0.99
C LYS A 37 0.93 2.62 0.41
N ARG A 38 1.17 3.91 0.61
CA ARG A 38 1.42 4.47 1.94
C ARG A 38 0.10 4.91 2.55
N LEU A 39 -0.23 4.43 3.74
CA LEU A 39 -1.47 4.78 4.43
C LEU A 39 -1.38 6.17 5.06
N ARG A 40 -2.47 6.93 4.99
CA ARG A 40 -2.71 8.12 5.80
C ARG A 40 -4.19 8.18 6.19
N HIS A 41 -4.50 8.34 7.45
CA HIS A 41 -5.84 8.62 7.95
C HIS A 41 -6.13 10.12 7.80
N ALA A 42 -7.36 10.46 7.42
CA ALA A 42 -7.78 11.84 7.21
C ALA A 42 -9.21 12.03 7.73
N GLY A 43 -9.40 12.01 9.06
CA GLY A 43 -10.73 12.06 9.67
C GLY A 43 -11.39 10.69 9.61
N ASP A 44 -12.56 10.61 8.98
CA ASP A 44 -13.37 9.41 8.78
C ASP A 44 -13.00 8.60 7.53
N ARG A 45 -12.04 9.09 6.74
CA ARG A 45 -11.54 8.48 5.52
C ARG A 45 -10.08 8.07 5.64
N ILE A 46 -9.65 7.17 4.76
CA ILE A 46 -8.24 6.84 4.57
C ILE A 46 -7.79 7.23 3.16
N LEU A 47 -6.53 7.63 3.06
CA LEU A 47 -5.86 7.96 1.81
C LEU A 47 -4.74 6.93 1.59
N LEU A 48 -4.78 6.30 0.42
CA LEU A 48 -3.75 5.41 -0.07
C LEU A 48 -2.84 6.19 -1.02
N LEU A 49 -1.74 6.70 -0.47
CA LEU A 49 -0.82 7.56 -1.18
C LEU A 49 0.16 6.74 -2.02
N PRO A 50 0.38 7.10 -3.29
CA PRO A 50 1.41 6.47 -4.11
C PRO A 50 2.80 6.95 -3.65
N ALA A 51 3.79 6.06 -3.72
CA ALA A 51 5.20 6.45 -3.72
C ALA A 51 5.75 6.46 -5.17
N ASN A 52 4.96 7.03 -6.08
CA ASN A 52 5.35 7.33 -7.46
C ASN A 52 4.57 8.59 -7.87
N PRO A 53 5.24 9.71 -8.22
CA PRO A 53 4.57 10.97 -8.55
C PRO A 53 3.64 10.89 -9.76
N ALA A 54 3.81 9.88 -10.63
CA ALA A 54 2.96 9.67 -11.80
C ALA A 54 1.54 9.19 -11.46
N TYR A 55 1.26 8.85 -10.20
CA TYR A 55 -0.03 8.32 -9.77
C TYR A 55 -0.71 9.26 -8.77
N ALA A 56 -2.04 9.28 -8.78
CA ALA A 56 -2.84 10.03 -7.83
C ALA A 56 -3.09 9.23 -6.53
N PRO A 57 -3.28 9.92 -5.38
CA PRO A 57 -3.87 9.31 -4.18
C PRO A 57 -5.21 8.64 -4.46
N ILE A 58 -5.46 7.51 -3.81
CA ILE A 58 -6.80 6.90 -3.77
C ILE A 58 -7.43 7.25 -2.42
N GLU A 59 -8.62 7.83 -2.46
CA GLU A 59 -9.42 8.13 -1.27
C GLU A 59 -10.43 7.00 -1.05
N VAL A 60 -10.48 6.49 0.17
CA VAL A 60 -11.41 5.44 0.59
C VAL A 60 -12.28 6.00 1.72
N ASN A 61 -13.59 5.93 1.51
CA ASN A 61 -14.62 6.36 2.44
C ASN A 61 -15.74 5.31 2.50
N ALA A 62 -16.71 5.52 3.40
CA ALA A 62 -17.80 4.57 3.64
C ALA A 62 -18.74 4.37 2.43
N ASP A 63 -18.84 5.36 1.55
CA ASP A 63 -19.69 5.32 0.36
C ASP A 63 -18.98 4.72 -0.88
N GLY A 64 -17.68 4.45 -0.76
CA GLY A 64 -16.82 3.99 -1.84
C GLY A 64 -16.69 2.47 -1.93
N GLU A 65 -15.68 2.05 -2.69
CA GLU A 65 -15.33 0.63 -2.83
C GLU A 65 -14.79 0.06 -1.49
N PRO A 66 -15.17 -1.17 -1.11
CA PRO A 66 -14.67 -1.78 0.12
C PRO A 66 -13.15 -1.92 0.09
N CYS A 67 -12.51 -1.46 1.16
CA CYS A 67 -11.07 -1.54 1.36
C CYS A 67 -10.74 -2.39 2.59
N SER A 68 -9.83 -3.35 2.44
CA SER A 68 -9.24 -4.09 3.56
C SER A 68 -7.71 -3.94 3.56
N ILE A 69 -7.14 -3.88 4.77
CA ILE A 69 -5.69 -3.99 4.94
C ILE A 69 -5.35 -5.48 5.10
N GLU A 70 -4.52 -5.99 4.19
CA GLU A 70 -4.06 -7.38 4.19
C GLU A 70 -2.77 -7.55 5.01
N GLY A 71 -1.96 -6.48 5.09
CA GLY A 71 -0.76 -6.46 5.91
C GLY A 71 0.14 -5.25 5.71
N LEU A 72 1.22 -5.23 6.48
CA LEU A 72 2.27 -4.22 6.45
C LEU A 72 3.46 -4.70 5.63
N GLY A 73 3.95 -3.87 4.70
CA GLY A 73 5.23 -4.10 4.05
C GLY A 73 6.37 -3.90 5.04
N VAL A 74 7.13 -4.95 5.34
CA VAL A 74 8.23 -4.93 6.32
C VAL A 74 9.61 -5.02 5.70
N GLY A 75 9.70 -5.30 4.40
CA GLY A 75 10.97 -5.36 3.69
C GLY A 75 10.78 -5.74 2.23
N VAL A 76 11.87 -5.64 1.47
CA VAL A 76 11.91 -5.96 0.05
C VAL A 76 13.05 -6.92 -0.21
N LEU A 77 12.79 -7.99 -0.96
CA LEU A 77 13.81 -8.86 -1.50
C LEU A 77 13.87 -8.63 -3.01
N ARG A 78 15.02 -8.13 -3.46
CA ARG A 78 15.35 -8.05 -4.88
C ARG A 78 16.30 -9.18 -5.21
N ARG A 79 15.89 -10.08 -6.10
CA ARG A 79 16.80 -11.08 -6.65
C ARG A 79 17.75 -10.36 -7.59
N GLY A 80 19.04 -10.34 -7.26
CA GLY A 80 20.06 -9.86 -8.19
C GLY A 80 20.02 -10.72 -9.46
N LEU A 81 20.00 -10.09 -10.62
CA LEU A 81 20.24 -10.79 -11.89
C LEU A 81 21.64 -11.41 -11.79
N SER A 82 21.70 -12.74 -11.97
CA SER A 82 22.95 -13.45 -12.27
C SER A 82 23.24 -13.31 -13.76
#